data_AF-A0A3Q2T0V0-F1
#
_entry.id   AF-A0A3Q2T0V0-F1
#
_cell.length_a   1.000
_cell.length_b   1.000
_cell.length_c   1.000
_cell.angle_alpha   90.00
_cell.angle_beta   90.00
_cell.angle_gamma   90.00
#
_symmetry.space_group_name_H-M   'P 1'
#
loop_
_entity.id
_entity.type
_entity.pdbx_description
1 polymer ?
#
loop_
_entity_poly.entity_id
_entity_poly.type
_entity_poly.pdbx_seq_one_letter_code
_entity_poly.pdbx_strand_id
1 'polypeptide(L)'
;RLYYVCVCVCVCVCVCVCVLRSASLLSSLPKVLAAPASFLHSHAAQLSSNRTSVVRCGRQRYERQYPVLLVRPDGSAVSIRYPEPRRLLLMPVNLSTLSNEERRARQKRREVKKTKTQTVDLYEDDFKMDNYSHLWEKK
;
A
#
# COMPACT_ATOMS: atom_id res chain seq x y z
N ARG A 1 24.46 21.90 -1.40
CA ARG A 1 24.29 21.26 -0.07
C ARG A 1 23.00 21.84 0.54
N LEU A 2 21.84 21.25 0.21
CA LEU A 2 20.54 21.80 0.61
C LEU A 2 20.19 21.29 2.02
N TYR A 3 20.33 22.16 3.01
CA TYR A 3 19.88 21.93 4.38
C TYR A 3 18.40 22.28 4.47
N TYR A 4 17.53 21.29 4.65
CA TYR A 4 16.12 21.51 4.97
C TYR A 4 15.97 21.58 6.49
N VAL A 5 15.89 22.80 7.03
CA VAL A 5 15.52 23.08 8.42
C VAL A 5 14.00 23.12 8.47
N CYS A 6 13.36 22.03 8.91
CA CYS A 6 11.93 22.04 9.17
C CYS A 6 11.65 22.68 10.53
N VAL A 7 11.06 23.87 10.49
CA VAL A 7 10.49 24.56 11.65
C VAL A 7 9.32 23.72 12.17
N CYS A 8 9.43 23.26 13.41
CA CYS A 8 8.38 22.53 14.11
C CYS A 8 7.26 23.51 14.48
N VAL A 9 6.11 23.45 13.82
CA VAL A 9 4.91 24.11 14.35
C VAL A 9 4.38 23.23 15.48
N CYS A 10 4.81 23.54 16.69
CA CYS A 10 4.28 22.97 17.92
C CYS A 10 2.81 23.39 18.03
N VAL A 11 1.86 22.49 17.79
CA VAL A 11 0.48 22.72 18.25
C VAL A 11 0.51 22.47 19.75
N CYS A 12 0.86 23.52 20.48
CA CYS A 12 0.80 23.57 21.93
C CYS A 12 -0.66 23.38 22.32
N VAL A 13 -1.05 22.21 22.82
CA VAL A 13 -2.31 22.10 23.55
C VAL A 13 -2.08 22.85 24.86
N CYS A 14 -2.55 24.09 24.86
CA CYS A 14 -2.50 25.02 25.96
C CYS A 14 -3.43 24.48 27.06
N VAL A 15 -2.90 23.82 28.08
CA VAL A 15 -3.59 23.76 29.38
C VAL A 15 -3.01 24.88 30.22
N CYS A 16 -3.82 25.91 30.39
CA CYS A 16 -3.46 27.16 31.04
C CYS A 16 -3.31 26.99 32.56
N VAL A 17 -2.10 27.31 33.06
CA VAL A 17 -1.77 28.19 34.21
C VAL A 17 -2.24 27.73 35.61
N CYS A 18 -1.35 27.62 36.62
CA CYS A 18 -1.09 28.72 37.58
C CYS A 18 0.40 28.86 37.97
N VAL A 19 0.94 30.04 37.72
CA VAL A 19 2.19 30.55 38.28
C VAL A 19 1.91 31.06 39.69
N LEU A 20 2.69 30.64 40.68
CA LEU A 20 2.89 31.41 41.91
C LEU A 20 4.39 31.49 42.19
N ARG A 21 5.00 32.55 41.64
CA ARG A 21 6.22 33.13 42.21
C ARG A 21 5.82 33.84 43.50
N SER A 22 6.26 33.33 44.65
CA SER A 22 6.52 34.17 45.81
C SER A 22 7.77 33.62 46.53
N ALA A 23 8.64 34.55 46.88
CA ALA A 23 9.97 34.33 47.40
C ALA A 23 9.95 34.03 48.92
N SER A 24 11.10 33.56 49.40
CA SER A 24 11.69 33.71 50.75
C SER A 24 11.16 32.88 51.94
N LEU A 25 12.04 31.96 52.36
CA LEU A 25 12.58 31.70 53.73
C LEU A 25 11.69 31.26 54.92
N LEU A 26 12.16 30.18 55.56
CA LEU A 26 11.91 29.64 56.92
C LEU A 26 10.47 29.17 57.21
N SER A 27 10.17 28.10 57.97
CA SER A 27 10.91 27.23 58.88
C SER A 27 10.00 26.04 59.29
N SER A 28 10.61 24.91 59.67
CA SER A 28 10.14 23.90 60.64
C SER A 28 8.89 23.02 60.41
N LEU A 29 9.15 21.70 60.51
CA LEU A 29 8.29 20.53 60.82
C LEU A 29 7.49 19.82 59.70
N PRO A 30 7.40 18.47 59.78
CA PRO A 30 7.05 17.61 58.66
C PRO A 30 5.54 17.51 58.53
N LYS A 31 4.97 18.22 57.56
CA LYS A 31 3.64 17.90 57.06
C LYS A 31 3.83 16.92 55.93
N VAL A 32 3.55 15.66 56.25
CA VAL A 32 3.35 14.54 55.32
C VAL A 32 2.76 15.09 54.03
N LEU A 33 3.56 15.15 52.97
CA LEU A 33 3.05 15.35 51.63
C LEU A 33 2.23 14.08 51.33
N ALA A 34 0.94 14.14 51.66
CA ALA A 34 -0.05 13.47 50.84
C ALA A 34 0.08 14.13 49.46
N ALA A 35 1.04 13.63 48.67
CA ALA A 35 1.00 13.82 47.24
C ALA A 35 -0.42 13.45 46.83
N PRO A 36 -1.19 14.34 46.17
CA PRO A 36 -2.33 13.85 45.45
C PRO A 36 -1.72 12.82 44.51
N ALA A 37 -1.97 11.54 44.79
CA ALA A 37 -1.77 10.50 43.82
C ALA A 37 -2.62 10.97 42.65
N SER A 38 -1.95 11.60 41.69
CA SER A 38 -2.52 11.85 40.39
C SER A 38 -2.87 10.46 39.93
N PHE A 39 -4.14 10.08 40.14
CA PHE A 39 -4.76 8.98 39.45
C PHE A 39 -4.70 9.39 37.97
N LEU A 40 -3.53 9.19 37.37
CA LEU A 40 -3.39 9.06 35.94
C LEU A 40 -4.34 7.91 35.65
N HIS A 41 -5.53 8.29 35.19
CA HIS A 41 -6.54 7.36 34.72
C HIS A 41 -5.83 6.49 33.70
N SER A 42 -5.38 5.32 34.15
CA SER A 42 -4.62 4.38 33.35
C SER A 42 -5.65 3.67 32.50
N HIS A 43 -6.07 4.35 31.44
CA HIS A 43 -6.99 3.78 30.49
C HIS A 43 -6.30 2.54 29.91
N ALA A 44 -6.96 1.38 29.94
CA ALA A 44 -6.43 0.17 29.34
C ALA A 44 -5.98 0.50 27.91
N ALA A 45 -4.73 0.17 27.57
CA ALA A 45 -4.14 0.54 26.29
C ALA A 45 -4.98 -0.04 25.16
N GLN A 46 -5.78 0.80 24.50
CA GLN A 46 -6.54 0.37 23.34
C GLN A 46 -5.56 -0.01 22.24
N LEU A 47 -5.59 -1.28 21.83
CA LEU A 47 -4.77 -1.82 20.75
C LEU A 47 -5.33 -1.31 19.41
N SER A 48 -5.02 -0.06 19.08
CA SER A 48 -5.34 0.53 17.78
C SER A 48 -4.12 0.48 16.86
N SER A 49 -4.36 0.26 15.57
CA SER A 49 -3.34 0.33 14.52
C SER A 49 -2.68 1.71 14.43
N ASN A 50 -3.40 2.77 14.83
CA ASN A 50 -2.91 4.14 14.77
C ASN A 50 -1.81 4.44 15.81
N ARG A 51 -1.73 3.66 16.90
CA ARG A 51 -0.78 3.89 18.01
C ARG A 51 0.69 3.99 17.57
N THR A 52 1.07 3.26 16.51
CA THR A 52 2.46 3.25 15.98
C THR A 52 2.55 3.62 14.51
N SER A 53 1.49 4.22 13.95
CA SER A 53 1.43 4.58 12.53
C SER A 53 2.32 5.78 12.14
N VAL A 54 2.49 6.74 13.05
CA VAL A 54 3.27 7.97 12.83
C VAL A 54 4.67 7.81 13.41
N VAL A 55 5.65 7.51 12.57
CA VAL A 55 7.05 7.28 12.98
C VAL A 55 8.06 7.92 12.02
N ARG A 56 9.30 8.07 12.50
CA ARG A 56 10.46 8.49 11.70
C ARG A 56 11.56 7.43 11.70
N CYS A 57 12.44 7.47 10.70
CA CYS A 57 13.63 6.64 10.70
C CYS A 57 14.54 7.01 11.88
N GLY A 58 14.91 6.03 12.70
CA GLY A 58 15.76 6.23 13.90
C GLY A 58 17.26 6.31 13.60
N ARG A 59 17.68 6.14 12.34
CA ARG A 59 19.09 6.23 11.93
C ARG A 59 19.51 7.70 11.77
N GLN A 60 20.75 8.03 12.13
CA GLN A 60 21.30 9.38 12.01
C GLN A 60 21.45 9.81 10.54
N ARG A 61 21.83 8.88 9.66
CA ARG A 61 21.92 9.08 8.21
C ARG A 61 21.02 8.06 7.53
N TYR A 62 20.14 8.53 6.66
CA TYR A 62 19.25 7.68 5.88
C TYR A 62 18.92 8.35 4.54
N GLU A 63 18.68 7.53 3.53
CA GLU A 63 18.24 8.00 2.22
C GLU A 63 16.77 8.43 2.26
N ARG A 64 16.40 9.34 1.36
CA ARG A 64 15.01 9.77 1.23
C ARG A 64 14.16 8.58 0.82
N GLN A 65 13.08 8.35 1.55
CA GLN A 65 12.07 7.35 1.21
C GLN A 65 10.72 8.04 1.05
N TYR A 66 9.95 7.57 0.09
CA TYR A 66 8.63 8.08 -0.26
C TYR A 66 7.56 7.10 0.24
N PRO A 67 6.41 7.59 0.72
CA PRO A 67 5.28 6.73 1.05
C PRO A 67 4.66 6.16 -0.23
N VAL A 68 4.53 4.84 -0.30
CA VAL A 68 4.02 4.09 -1.46
C VAL A 68 2.99 3.07 -0.99
N LEU A 69 1.93 2.89 -1.77
CA LEU A 69 0.91 1.88 -1.52
C LEU A 69 1.33 0.53 -2.12
N LEU A 70 1.64 -0.45 -1.26
CA LEU A 70 1.86 -1.84 -1.67
C LEU A 70 0.54 -2.60 -1.66
N VAL A 71 0.12 -3.09 -2.83
CA VAL A 71 -1.06 -3.93 -3.02
C VAL A 71 -0.62 -5.38 -3.08
N ARG A 72 -1.18 -6.18 -2.17
CA ARG A 72 -0.97 -7.64 -2.10
C ARG A 72 -1.83 -8.36 -3.16
N PRO A 73 -1.53 -9.63 -3.52
CA PRO A 73 -2.38 -10.40 -4.43
C PRO A 73 -3.80 -10.62 -3.89
N ASP A 74 -3.96 -10.55 -2.56
CA ASP A 74 -5.24 -10.62 -1.85
C ASP A 74 -6.07 -9.32 -2.00
N GLY A 75 -5.52 -8.29 -2.64
CA GLY A 75 -6.14 -6.97 -2.81
C GLY A 75 -5.95 -6.02 -1.61
N SER A 76 -5.45 -6.51 -0.47
CA SER A 76 -5.12 -5.66 0.68
C SER A 76 -3.99 -4.68 0.35
N ALA A 77 -4.08 -3.46 0.90
CA ALA A 77 -3.13 -2.39 0.65
C ALA A 77 -2.46 -1.93 1.96
N VAL A 78 -1.13 -1.76 1.92
CA VAL A 78 -0.34 -1.28 3.05
C VAL A 78 0.56 -0.14 2.60
N SER A 79 0.64 0.92 3.41
CA SER A 79 1.55 2.05 3.18
C SER A 79 2.96 1.72 3.66
N ILE A 80 3.93 1.72 2.74
CA ILE A 80 5.34 1.39 3.01
C ILE A 80 6.22 2.52 2.49
N ARG A 81 7.41 2.68 3.07
CA ARG A 81 8.42 3.64 2.59
C ARG A 81 9.36 3.00 1.56
N TYR A 82 9.46 3.58 0.38
CA TYR A 82 10.27 3.06 -0.75
C TYR A 82 11.24 4.13 -1.28
N PRO A 83 12.45 3.78 -1.75
CA PRO A 83 13.43 4.77 -2.23
C PRO A 83 12.96 5.54 -3.47
N GLU A 84 12.20 4.90 -4.36
CA GLU A 84 11.68 5.57 -5.56
C GLU A 84 10.30 6.19 -5.30
N PRO A 85 10.00 7.37 -5.88
CA PRO A 85 8.71 8.04 -5.73
C PRO A 85 7.63 7.39 -6.62
N ARG A 86 7.27 6.14 -6.34
CA ARG A 86 6.15 5.44 -6.98
C ARG A 86 4.86 5.70 -6.21
N ARG A 87 3.72 5.78 -6.91
CA ARG A 87 2.42 5.90 -6.24
C ARG A 87 1.92 4.56 -5.69
N LEU A 88 2.15 3.49 -6.45
CA LEU A 88 1.58 2.18 -6.18
C LEU A 88 2.53 1.06 -6.64
N LEU A 89 2.60 -0.01 -5.87
CA LEU A 89 3.34 -1.24 -6.15
C LEU A 89 2.38 -2.43 -6.10
N LEU A 90 2.30 -3.20 -7.19
CA LEU A 90 1.51 -4.43 -7.25
C LEU A 90 2.39 -5.63 -6.95
N MET A 91 2.08 -6.38 -5.89
CA MET A 91 2.76 -7.63 -5.57
C MET A 91 2.26 -8.74 -6.51
N PRO A 92 3.16 -9.46 -7.20
CA PRO A 92 2.77 -10.56 -8.05
C PRO A 92 2.21 -11.73 -7.23
N VAL A 93 1.39 -12.56 -7.87
CA VAL A 93 0.91 -13.81 -7.28
C VAL A 93 2.01 -14.86 -7.37
N ASN A 94 2.33 -15.51 -6.25
CA ASN A 94 3.31 -16.61 -6.20
C ASN A 94 2.73 -17.86 -6.87
N LEU A 95 3.42 -18.42 -7.87
CA LEU A 95 2.95 -19.61 -8.58
C LEU A 95 3.12 -20.91 -7.78
N SER A 96 4.13 -20.98 -6.92
CA SER A 96 4.45 -22.16 -6.11
C SER A 96 3.40 -22.46 -5.04
N THR A 97 2.71 -21.45 -4.53
CA THR A 97 1.69 -21.59 -3.47
C THR A 97 0.31 -21.96 -4.01
N LEU A 98 0.03 -21.71 -5.30
CA LEU A 98 -1.26 -22.01 -5.91
C LEU A 98 -1.46 -23.52 -6.12
N SER A 99 -2.70 -23.97 -6.18
CA SER A 99 -3.01 -25.34 -6.58
C SER A 99 -2.72 -25.58 -8.07
N ASN A 100 -2.50 -26.84 -8.46
CA ASN A 100 -2.24 -27.18 -9.87
C ASN A 100 -3.38 -26.76 -10.81
N GLU A 101 -4.62 -26.80 -10.33
CA GLU A 101 -5.81 -26.42 -11.08
C GLU A 101 -5.85 -24.91 -11.34
N GLU A 102 -5.60 -24.10 -10.32
CA GLU A 102 -5.56 -22.64 -10.44
C GLU A 102 -4.43 -22.17 -11.36
N ARG A 103 -3.27 -22.85 -11.30
CA ARG A 103 -2.16 -22.61 -12.23
C ARG A 103 -2.58 -22.86 -13.67
N ARG A 104 -3.21 -24.01 -13.95
CA ARG A 104 -3.72 -24.36 -15.29
C ARG A 104 -4.78 -23.36 -15.77
N ALA A 105 -5.71 -22.97 -14.91
CA ALA A 105 -6.73 -21.97 -15.23
C ALA A 105 -6.10 -20.62 -15.61
N ARG A 106 -5.08 -20.15 -14.87
CA ARG A 106 -4.34 -18.92 -15.19
C ARG A 106 -3.56 -19.04 -16.49
N GLN A 107 -2.94 -20.18 -16.76
CA GLN A 107 -2.25 -20.45 -18.03
C GLN A 107 -3.23 -20.40 -19.22
N LYS A 108 -4.37 -21.08 -19.12
CA LYS A 108 -5.43 -21.04 -20.13
C LYS A 108 -5.93 -19.62 -20.38
N ARG A 109 -6.15 -18.81 -19.33
CA ARG A 109 -6.55 -17.39 -19.46
C ARG A 109 -5.50 -16.53 -20.18
N ARG A 110 -4.21 -16.87 -20.06
CA ARG A 110 -3.13 -16.19 -20.80
C ARG A 110 -3.08 -16.63 -22.26
N GLU A 111 -3.27 -17.92 -22.53
CA GLU A 111 -3.27 -18.48 -23.89
C GLU A 111 -4.45 -17.96 -24.72
N VAL A 112 -5.65 -17.85 -24.14
CA VAL A 112 -6.84 -17.29 -24.82
C VAL A 112 -6.64 -15.83 -25.25
N LYS A 113 -5.80 -15.07 -24.54
CA LYS A 113 -5.48 -13.69 -24.92
C LYS A 113 -4.46 -13.57 -26.05
N LYS A 114 -3.76 -14.64 -26.43
CA LYS A 114 -2.97 -14.62 -27.66
C LYS A 114 -3.99 -14.52 -28.79
N THR A 115 -4.02 -13.38 -29.47
CA THR A 115 -4.85 -13.18 -30.66
C THR A 115 -4.64 -14.38 -31.55
N LYS A 116 -5.64 -15.25 -31.65
CA LYS A 116 -5.67 -16.24 -32.72
C LYS A 116 -5.70 -15.38 -33.97
N THR A 117 -4.57 -15.26 -34.65
CA THR A 117 -4.54 -14.73 -36.01
C THR A 117 -5.64 -15.50 -36.71
N GLN A 118 -6.68 -14.78 -37.12
CA GLN A 118 -7.81 -15.34 -37.83
C GLN A 118 -7.21 -15.76 -39.17
N THR A 119 -6.60 -16.95 -39.20
CA THR A 119 -6.49 -17.72 -40.41
C THR A 119 -7.94 -17.88 -40.82
N VAL A 120 -8.38 -16.99 -41.70
CA VAL A 120 -9.61 -17.17 -42.46
C VAL A 120 -9.56 -18.63 -42.86
N ASP A 121 -10.51 -19.41 -42.39
CA ASP A 121 -10.69 -20.77 -42.88
C ASP A 121 -10.91 -20.58 -44.38
N LEU A 122 -9.83 -20.67 -45.14
CA LEU A 122 -9.86 -20.71 -46.58
C LEU A 122 -10.50 -22.05 -46.85
N TYR A 123 -11.82 -22.02 -46.98
CA TYR A 123 -12.54 -23.08 -47.64
C TYR A 123 -11.92 -23.17 -49.03
N GLU A 124 -11.12 -24.20 -49.23
CA GLU A 124 -10.63 -24.57 -50.55
C GLU A 124 -11.89 -24.96 -51.33
N ASP A 125 -12.37 -24.03 -52.16
CA ASP A 125 -13.52 -24.26 -53.02
C ASP A 125 -13.06 -25.28 -54.08
N ASP A 126 -13.64 -26.49 -54.07
CA ASP A 126 -13.39 -27.56 -55.05
C ASP A 126 -13.96 -27.20 -56.44
N PHE A 127 -13.79 -25.94 -56.85
CA PHE A 127 -14.31 -25.40 -58.09
C PHE A 127 -13.56 -26.00 -59.28
N LYS A 128 -14.21 -26.94 -59.98
CA LYS A 128 -13.71 -27.51 -61.24
C LYS A 128 -14.50 -26.91 -62.40
N MET A 129 -13.81 -26.15 -63.25
CA MET A 129 -14.39 -25.51 -64.44
C MET A 129 -15.03 -26.53 -65.40
N ASP A 130 -14.48 -27.74 -65.49
CA ASP A 130 -14.96 -28.82 -66.36
C ASP A 130 -16.41 -29.25 -66.07
N ASN A 131 -16.84 -29.15 -64.81
CA ASN A 131 -18.20 -29.52 -64.38
C ASN A 131 -19.27 -28.56 -64.92
N TYR A 132 -18.88 -27.36 -65.35
CA TYR A 132 -19.79 -26.29 -65.77
C TYR A 132 -19.79 -26.08 -67.29
N SER A 133 -19.07 -26.93 -68.04
CA SER A 133 -18.99 -26.89 -69.50
C SER A 133 -20.34 -26.87 -70.22
N HIS A 134 -21.30 -27.61 -69.67
CA HIS A 134 -22.68 -27.69 -70.17
C HIS A 134 -23.46 -26.37 -70.17
N LEU A 135 -23.00 -25.32 -69.47
CA LEU A 135 -23.71 -24.04 -69.36
C LEU A 135 -23.42 -23.07 -70.51
N TRP A 136 -22.28 -23.22 -71.19
CA TRP A 136 -21.86 -22.30 -72.26
C TRP A 136 -21.87 -22.92 -73.67
N GLU A 137 -22.03 -24.25 -73.76
CA GLU A 137 -22.29 -24.90 -75.04
C GLU A 137 -23.72 -24.64 -75.48
N LYS A 138 -23.89 -23.66 -76.40
CA LYS A 138 -25.18 -23.42 -77.06
C LYS A 138 -25.46 -24.54 -78.07
N LYS A 139 -26.64 -25.15 -77.94
CA LYS A 139 -27.24 -26.04 -78.96
C LYS A 139 -27.50 -25.32 -80.26
#